data_AF-A0A4Q4Z907-F1
#
_entry.id   AF-A0A4Q4Z907-F1
#
_cell.length_a   1.000
_cell.length_b   1.000
_cell.length_c   1.000
_cell.angle_alpha   90.00
_cell.angle_beta   90.00
_cell.angle_gamma   90.00
#
_symmetry.space_group_name_H-M   'P 1'
#
loop_
_entity.id
_entity.type
_entity.pdbx_description
1 polymer ?
#
loop_
_entity_poly.entity_id
_entity_poly.type
_entity_poly.pdbx_seq_one_letter_code
_entity_poly.pdbx_strand_id
1 'polypeptide(L)'
;MTTSRTRKTSSGGQSTTSEAGSSDSGDTGSGTGAKKTTKRTSSSSSRKRASAPRAEARPRLKGPQAAAEGSRQLLELTGKDVEGVTALERTDDGWKVQVEVLELSRIPATTDVLALYELEVDEQGSLDAYRRLRRYVRGTPGEE
;
A
#
# COMPACT_ATOMS: atom_id res chain seq x y z
N MET A 1 19.19 -30.58 -50.84
CA MET A 1 20.36 -30.92 -50.00
C MET A 1 19.95 -30.77 -48.54
N THR A 2 19.80 -31.93 -47.89
CA THR A 2 19.78 -32.21 -46.44
C THR A 2 20.90 -31.43 -45.74
N THR A 3 20.72 -30.84 -44.56
CA THR A 3 20.78 -31.55 -43.26
C THR A 3 20.09 -30.80 -42.11
N SER A 4 19.29 -31.57 -41.38
CA SER A 4 18.83 -31.35 -40.01
C SER A 4 19.98 -31.29 -39.01
N ARG A 5 19.80 -30.57 -37.88
CA ARG A 5 20.42 -30.97 -36.61
C ARG A 5 19.53 -30.65 -35.41
N THR A 6 19.40 -31.66 -34.56
CA THR A 6 18.48 -31.78 -33.43
C THR A 6 19.26 -31.86 -32.12
N ARG A 7 18.55 -31.61 -31.00
CA ARG A 7 18.84 -31.94 -29.58
C ARG A 7 19.81 -30.95 -28.88
N LYS A 8 19.72 -30.68 -27.58
CA LYS A 8 19.37 -31.58 -26.45
C LYS A 8 19.03 -30.76 -25.20
N THR A 9 18.09 -31.26 -24.42
CA THR A 9 17.71 -30.86 -23.06
C THR A 9 18.78 -31.21 -22.02
N SER A 10 18.89 -30.42 -20.94
CA SER A 10 19.38 -30.92 -19.65
C SER A 10 18.77 -30.14 -18.47
N SER A 11 18.22 -30.94 -17.56
CA SER A 11 17.71 -30.68 -16.22
C SER A 11 18.82 -30.44 -15.18
N GLY A 12 18.47 -29.74 -14.09
CA GLY A 12 19.18 -29.70 -12.80
C GLY A 12 18.95 -28.34 -12.15
N GLY A 13 18.27 -28.16 -11.01
CA GLY A 13 18.12 -29.04 -9.85
C GLY A 13 19.22 -28.75 -8.84
N GLN A 14 19.11 -27.67 -8.07
CA GLN A 14 19.91 -27.44 -6.86
C GLN A 14 19.02 -26.98 -5.71
N SER A 15 19.03 -27.81 -4.66
CA SER A 15 18.49 -27.56 -3.33
C SER A 15 19.60 -27.08 -2.38
N THR A 16 19.21 -26.73 -1.15
CA THR A 16 20.03 -26.62 0.10
C THR A 16 20.79 -25.29 0.28
N THR A 17 20.86 -24.63 1.43
CA THR A 17 20.42 -24.91 2.82
C THR A 17 20.50 -23.59 3.60
N SER A 18 19.55 -23.38 4.51
CA SER A 18 19.62 -22.39 5.57
C SER A 18 20.24 -23.03 6.81
N GLU A 19 21.22 -22.39 7.46
CA GLU A 19 21.52 -22.57 8.89
C GLU A 19 22.56 -21.54 9.36
N ALA A 20 22.19 -20.73 10.35
CA ALA A 20 23.11 -19.93 11.16
C ALA A 20 22.71 -20.11 12.63
N GLY A 21 23.54 -20.83 13.38
CA GLY A 21 23.63 -20.74 14.85
C GLY A 21 24.33 -19.43 15.26
N SER A 22 24.48 -19.05 16.52
CA SER A 22 24.26 -19.72 17.79
C SER A 22 24.25 -18.67 18.92
N SER A 23 23.47 -18.95 19.97
CA SER A 23 23.69 -18.73 21.43
C SER A 23 24.55 -17.57 21.96
N ASP A 24 24.01 -16.86 22.96
CA ASP A 24 24.73 -16.62 24.22
C ASP A 24 23.75 -16.43 25.41
N SER A 25 24.20 -16.83 26.60
CA SER A 25 23.42 -17.13 27.82
C SER A 25 23.88 -16.31 29.04
N GLY A 26 23.02 -16.20 30.06
CA GLY A 26 23.36 -15.81 31.44
C GLY A 26 23.21 -14.30 31.73
N ASP A 27 22.97 -13.81 32.95
CA ASP A 27 22.95 -14.39 34.29
C ASP A 27 22.21 -13.44 35.27
N THR A 28 21.70 -14.08 36.32
CA THR A 28 21.10 -13.74 37.62
C THR A 28 21.58 -12.47 38.36
N GLY A 29 20.70 -11.88 39.22
CA GLY A 29 21.14 -11.42 40.54
C GLY A 29 20.56 -10.11 41.14
N SER A 30 19.54 -10.27 41.99
CA SER A 30 19.34 -9.72 43.36
C SER A 30 19.64 -8.24 43.73
N GLY A 31 18.69 -7.60 44.41
CA GLY A 31 18.91 -6.36 45.16
C GLY A 31 17.74 -5.95 46.06
N THR A 32 17.73 -6.40 47.30
CA THR A 32 16.81 -6.04 48.40
C THR A 32 17.13 -4.64 48.94
N GLY A 33 16.11 -3.83 49.28
CA GLY A 33 16.30 -2.55 49.96
C GLY A 33 15.03 -2.06 50.65
N ALA A 34 15.03 -2.11 51.98
CA ALA A 34 13.90 -1.76 52.84
C ALA A 34 13.78 -0.26 53.13
N LYS A 35 12.56 0.15 53.52
CA LYS A 35 12.21 0.95 54.73
C LYS A 35 11.56 2.34 54.52
N LYS A 36 10.39 2.47 55.19
CA LYS A 36 9.98 3.52 56.19
C LYS A 36 8.89 4.56 55.81
N THR A 37 7.74 4.39 56.50
CA THR A 37 6.94 5.36 57.31
C THR A 37 6.22 6.57 56.68
N THR A 38 4.88 6.47 56.73
CA THR A 38 3.86 7.42 57.25
C THR A 38 3.99 8.92 56.96
N LYS A 39 2.95 9.48 56.30
CA LYS A 39 2.22 10.66 56.83
C LYS A 39 0.82 10.79 56.17
N ARG A 40 -0.23 10.78 57.00
CA ARG A 40 -1.58 11.26 56.64
C ARG A 40 -1.57 12.79 56.67
N THR A 41 -2.11 13.44 55.65
CA THR A 41 -2.79 14.74 55.76
C THR A 41 -3.88 14.84 54.70
N SER A 42 -5.00 15.42 55.13
CA SER A 42 -6.31 15.49 54.48
C SER A 42 -6.45 16.56 53.39
N SER A 43 -7.50 16.36 52.59
CA SER A 43 -8.36 17.35 51.91
C SER A 43 -7.75 18.26 50.84
N SER A 44 -8.19 18.08 49.59
CA SER A 44 -9.05 19.07 48.93
C SER A 44 -9.50 18.58 47.56
N SER A 45 -10.79 18.72 47.30
CA SER A 45 -11.50 18.42 46.08
C SER A 45 -10.92 19.17 44.87
N SER A 46 -10.47 18.42 43.86
CA SER A 46 -10.67 18.81 42.47
C SER A 46 -11.04 17.56 41.68
N ARG A 47 -12.33 17.42 41.35
CA ARG A 47 -12.78 16.45 40.36
C ARG A 47 -12.17 16.87 39.02
N LYS A 48 -10.96 16.39 38.73
CA LYS A 48 -10.44 16.35 37.36
C LYS A 48 -11.45 15.51 36.58
N ARG A 49 -12.29 16.19 35.78
CA ARG A 49 -13.03 15.55 34.71
C ARG A 49 -11.99 14.75 33.93
N ALA A 50 -12.09 13.43 34.02
CA ALA A 50 -11.32 12.55 33.18
C ALA A 50 -11.74 12.87 31.75
N SER A 51 -10.91 13.62 31.04
CA SER A 51 -10.98 13.70 29.60
C SER A 51 -10.88 12.27 29.12
N ALA A 52 -11.98 11.74 28.58
CA ALA A 52 -11.98 10.42 27.97
C ALA A 52 -10.77 10.31 27.02
N PRO A 53 -10.08 9.16 26.97
CA PRO A 53 -9.02 8.97 25.99
C PRO A 53 -9.63 9.26 24.62
N ARG A 54 -9.11 10.31 23.96
CA ARG A 54 -9.41 10.62 22.57
C ARG A 54 -9.20 9.31 21.82
N ALA A 55 -10.28 8.69 21.35
CA ALA A 55 -10.22 7.47 20.56
C ALA A 55 -9.06 7.63 19.58
N GLU A 56 -8.09 6.70 19.65
CA GLU A 56 -6.87 6.78 18.87
C GLU A 56 -7.28 6.83 17.40
N ALA A 57 -7.26 8.05 16.85
CA ALA A 57 -7.65 8.28 15.46
C ALA A 57 -6.65 7.51 14.62
N ARG A 58 -7.12 6.47 13.93
CA ARG A 58 -6.28 5.68 13.04
C ARG A 58 -5.54 6.63 12.09
N PRO A 59 -4.24 6.40 11.81
CA PRO A 59 -3.51 7.26 10.89
C PRO A 59 -4.21 7.28 9.54
N ARG A 60 -4.58 8.47 9.07
CA ARG A 60 -5.16 8.66 7.74
C ARG A 60 -4.13 8.34 6.67
N LEU A 61 -4.56 7.64 5.62
CA LEU A 61 -3.68 7.26 4.52
C LEU A 61 -3.11 8.50 3.80
N LYS A 62 -1.82 8.46 3.48
CA LYS A 62 -1.17 9.53 2.70
C LYS A 62 -1.51 9.38 1.22
N GLY A 63 -1.53 10.49 0.49
CA GLY A 63 -1.91 10.52 -0.93
C GLY A 63 -1.18 9.49 -1.82
N PRO A 64 0.16 9.36 -1.74
CA PRO A 64 0.86 8.34 -2.53
C PRO A 64 0.44 6.91 -2.21
N GLN A 65 0.10 6.63 -0.95
CA GLN A 65 -0.38 5.31 -0.53
C GLN A 65 -1.82 5.08 -1.03
N ALA A 66 -2.68 6.10 -1.01
CA ALA A 66 -4.03 6.02 -1.56
C ALA A 66 -4.01 5.79 -3.08
N ALA A 67 -3.13 6.48 -3.81
CA ALA A 67 -2.95 6.26 -5.24
C ALA A 67 -2.45 4.84 -5.55
N ALA A 68 -1.49 4.34 -4.78
CA ALA A 68 -0.97 2.98 -4.95
C ALA A 68 -2.04 1.91 -4.67
N GLU A 69 -2.77 2.05 -3.58
CA GLU A 69 -3.79 1.08 -3.18
C GLU A 69 -5.01 1.13 -4.12
N GLY A 70 -5.47 2.32 -4.50
CA GLY A 70 -6.53 2.48 -5.51
C GLY A 70 -6.15 1.90 -6.87
N SER A 71 -4.91 2.13 -7.33
CA SER A 71 -4.42 1.56 -8.60
C SER A 71 -4.37 0.04 -8.57
N ARG A 72 -3.91 -0.53 -7.44
CA ARG A 72 -3.87 -1.98 -7.24
C ARG A 72 -5.27 -2.57 -7.25
N GLN A 73 -6.21 -2.01 -6.49
CA GLN A 73 -7.59 -2.51 -6.45
C GLN A 73 -8.30 -2.34 -7.80
N LEU A 74 -8.03 -1.27 -8.55
CA LEU A 74 -8.54 -1.12 -9.91
C LEU A 74 -8.01 -2.22 -10.84
N LEU A 75 -6.72 -2.55 -10.77
CA LEU A 75 -6.13 -3.67 -11.51
C LEU A 75 -6.80 -4.99 -11.14
N GLU A 76 -7.00 -5.25 -9.85
CA GLU A 76 -7.69 -6.46 -9.36
C GLU A 76 -9.13 -6.56 -9.88
N LEU A 77 -9.86 -5.43 -9.97
CA LEU A 77 -11.24 -5.38 -10.46
C LEU A 77 -11.37 -5.50 -11.98
N THR A 78 -10.45 -4.89 -12.73
CA THR A 78 -10.59 -4.72 -14.18
C THR A 78 -9.68 -5.61 -15.00
N GLY A 79 -8.60 -6.13 -14.39
CA GLY A 79 -7.53 -6.85 -15.07
C GLY A 79 -6.72 -5.99 -16.03
N LYS A 80 -6.83 -4.65 -15.94
CA LYS A 80 -6.15 -3.71 -16.84
C LYS A 80 -4.98 -3.02 -16.15
N ASP A 81 -3.89 -2.89 -16.89
CA ASP A 81 -2.68 -2.26 -16.42
C ASP A 81 -2.85 -0.74 -16.30
N VAL A 82 -2.46 -0.21 -15.14
CA VAL A 82 -2.35 1.22 -14.89
C VAL A 82 -1.00 1.69 -15.43
N GLU A 83 -1.01 2.63 -16.37
CA GLU A 83 0.19 3.25 -16.95
C GLU A 83 0.79 4.29 -15.99
N GLY A 84 -0.07 5.01 -15.27
CA GLY A 84 0.38 6.01 -14.31
C GLY A 84 -0.74 6.79 -13.64
N VAL A 85 -0.37 7.52 -12.59
CA VAL A 85 -1.26 8.45 -11.88
C VAL A 85 -1.14 9.82 -12.53
N THR A 86 -2.28 10.41 -12.91
CA THR A 86 -2.36 11.69 -13.62
C THR A 86 -2.89 12.83 -12.74
N ALA A 87 -3.68 12.53 -11.71
CA ALA A 87 -4.11 13.51 -10.72
C ALA A 87 -4.30 12.86 -9.34
N LEU A 88 -4.12 13.66 -8.30
CA LEU A 88 -4.32 13.25 -6.91
C LEU A 88 -4.84 14.43 -6.09
N GLU A 89 -6.05 14.28 -5.55
CA GLU A 89 -6.75 15.33 -4.80
C GLU A 89 -7.24 14.78 -3.47
N ARG A 90 -7.04 15.55 -2.39
CA ARG A 90 -7.58 15.23 -1.08
C ARG A 90 -9.06 15.62 -1.03
N THR A 91 -9.91 14.72 -0.56
CA THR A 91 -11.32 14.99 -0.28
C THR A 91 -11.60 14.91 1.22
N ASP A 92 -12.82 15.25 1.62
CA ASP A 92 -13.28 15.14 3.02
C ASP A 92 -13.27 13.68 3.52
N ASP A 93 -13.66 12.75 2.63
CA ASP A 93 -13.84 11.33 2.94
C ASP A 93 -12.64 10.44 2.53
N GLY A 94 -11.62 11.02 1.90
CA GLY A 94 -10.45 10.26 1.44
C GLY A 94 -9.68 10.98 0.34
N TRP A 95 -9.52 10.30 -0.79
CA TRP A 95 -8.74 10.74 -1.94
C TRP A 95 -9.50 10.49 -3.24
N LYS A 96 -9.43 11.45 -4.14
CA LYS A 96 -9.77 11.28 -5.54
C LYS A 96 -8.48 11.13 -6.34
N VAL A 97 -8.38 10.05 -7.10
CA VAL A 97 -7.18 9.72 -7.88
C VAL A 97 -7.59 9.56 -9.32
N GLN A 98 -6.89 10.22 -10.24
CA GLN A 98 -7.03 9.91 -11.66
C GLN A 98 -5.83 9.12 -12.15
N VAL A 99 -6.10 8.08 -12.93
CA VAL A 99 -5.09 7.17 -13.46
C VAL A 99 -5.32 6.92 -14.94
N GLU A 100 -4.24 6.80 -15.69
CA GLU A 100 -4.27 6.36 -17.08
C GLU A 100 -4.15 4.83 -17.12
N VAL A 101 -5.00 4.19 -17.91
CA VAL A 101 -5.13 2.72 -17.98
C VAL A 101 -5.01 2.27 -19.44
N LEU A 102 -4.22 1.23 -19.68
CA LEU A 102 -4.17 0.56 -20.98
C LEU A 102 -5.36 -0.38 -21.13
N GLU A 103 -6.34 0.00 -21.97
CA GLU A 103 -7.52 -0.85 -22.20
C GLU A 103 -7.36 -1.83 -23.35
N LEU A 104 -6.54 -1.49 -24.34
CA LEU A 104 -6.32 -2.33 -25.51
C LEU A 104 -4.94 -2.06 -26.10
N SER A 105 -4.08 -3.07 -26.07
CA SER A 105 -2.79 -3.03 -26.76
C SER A 105 -2.94 -3.29 -28.26
N ARG A 106 -2.14 -2.60 -29.09
CA ARG A 106 -2.11 -2.71 -30.56
C ARG A 106 -0.68 -2.60 -31.11
N ILE A 107 -0.53 -2.87 -32.40
CA ILE A 107 0.75 -2.77 -33.13
C ILE A 107 0.59 -1.81 -34.31
N PRO A 108 1.39 -0.73 -34.41
CA PRO A 108 2.42 -0.31 -33.44
C PRO A 108 1.80 0.19 -32.11
N ALA A 109 2.57 0.18 -31.02
CA ALA A 109 2.11 0.60 -29.68
C ALA A 109 1.61 2.06 -29.64
N THR A 110 2.02 2.89 -30.60
CA THR A 110 1.45 4.23 -30.81
C THR A 110 -0.04 4.23 -31.16
N THR A 111 -0.63 3.07 -31.41
CA THR A 111 -2.06 2.90 -31.69
C THR A 111 -2.83 2.25 -30.54
N ASP A 112 -2.17 2.00 -29.39
CA ASP A 112 -2.79 1.53 -28.16
C ASP A 112 -3.98 2.41 -27.77
N VAL A 113 -4.97 1.82 -27.10
CA VAL A 113 -6.11 2.57 -26.57
C VAL A 113 -5.97 2.71 -25.07
N LEU A 114 -5.82 3.95 -24.63
CA LEU A 114 -5.71 4.37 -23.24
C LEU A 114 -7.07 4.92 -22.76
N ALA A 115 -7.25 4.94 -21.46
CA ALA A 115 -8.40 5.55 -20.82
C ALA A 115 -8.01 6.25 -19.52
N LEU A 116 -8.65 7.38 -19.25
CA LEU A 116 -8.55 8.06 -17.97
C LEU A 116 -9.65 7.53 -17.06
N TYR A 117 -9.24 7.01 -15.91
CA TYR A 117 -10.12 6.56 -14.84
C TYR A 117 -10.02 7.53 -13.67
N GLU A 118 -11.13 7.71 -12.98
CA GLU A 118 -11.18 8.38 -11.68
C GLU A 118 -11.61 7.38 -10.62
N LEU A 119 -10.90 7.42 -9.50
CA LEU A 119 -11.03 6.53 -8.36
C LEU A 119 -11.36 7.36 -7.12
N GLU A 120 -12.28 6.86 -6.30
CA GLU A 120 -12.57 7.39 -4.97
C GLU A 120 -12.05 6.37 -3.95
N VAL A 121 -11.06 6.78 -3.16
CA VAL A 121 -10.36 5.93 -2.20
C VAL A 121 -10.56 6.48 -0.80
N ASP A 122 -11.04 5.67 0.13
CA ASP A 122 -11.33 6.10 1.50
C ASP A 122 -10.05 6.43 2.31
N GLU A 123 -10.22 6.89 3.56
CA GLU A 123 -9.10 7.21 4.45
C GLU A 123 -8.25 5.99 4.87
N GLN A 124 -8.70 4.77 4.59
CA GLN A 124 -8.06 3.49 4.89
C GLN A 124 -7.39 2.84 3.66
N GLY A 125 -7.67 3.34 2.45
CA GLY A 125 -7.17 2.80 1.19
C GLY A 125 -8.16 1.92 0.44
N SER A 126 -9.40 1.76 0.89
CA SER A 126 -10.42 1.01 0.14
C SER A 126 -10.89 1.82 -1.07
N LEU A 127 -10.99 1.17 -2.23
CA LEU A 127 -11.57 1.76 -3.44
C LEU A 127 -13.10 1.69 -3.35
N ASP A 128 -13.73 2.82 -3.04
CA ASP A 128 -15.19 2.92 -2.87
C ASP A 128 -15.93 3.03 -4.21
N ALA A 129 -15.33 3.76 -5.16
CA ALA A 129 -15.89 3.94 -6.49
C ALA A 129 -14.81 4.09 -7.55
N TYR A 130 -15.15 3.71 -8.78
CA TYR A 130 -14.35 4.06 -9.96
C TYR A 130 -15.25 4.36 -11.15
N ARG A 131 -14.77 5.21 -12.05
CA ARG A 131 -15.42 5.47 -13.34
C ARG A 131 -14.39 5.77 -14.42
N ARG A 132 -14.70 5.37 -15.65
CA ARG A 132 -13.91 5.77 -16.83
C ARG A 132 -14.41 7.12 -17.32
N LEU A 133 -13.55 8.13 -17.30
CA LEU A 133 -13.86 9.49 -17.73
C LEU A 133 -13.81 9.63 -19.25
N ARG A 134 -12.75 9.11 -19.88
CA ARG A 134 -12.57 9.16 -21.33
C ARG A 134 -11.69 8.00 -21.83
N ARG A 135 -11.73 7.78 -23.14
CA ARG A 135 -10.91 6.79 -23.86
C ARG A 135 -10.34 7.43 -25.11
N TYR A 136 -9.07 7.17 -25.42
CA TYR A 136 -8.36 7.78 -26.55
C TYR A 136 -7.25 6.86 -27.07
N VAL A 137 -6.81 7.11 -28.30
CA VAL A 137 -5.65 6.41 -28.88
C VAL A 137 -4.37 7.09 -28.38
N ARG A 138 -3.34 6.31 -28.05
CA ARG A 138 -2.03 6.81 -27.64
C ARG A 138 -1.51 7.81 -28.70
N GLY A 139 -0.95 8.93 -28.25
CA GLY A 139 -0.45 9.98 -29.14
C GLY A 139 -1.51 10.90 -29.74
N THR A 140 -2.79 10.76 -29.37
CA THR A 140 -3.79 11.81 -29.65
C THR A 140 -3.43 13.04 -28.81
N PRO A 141 -3.35 14.26 -29.40
CA PRO A 141 -3.14 15.49 -28.64
C PRO A 141 -4.21 15.62 -27.55
N GLY A 142 -3.80 15.97 -26.33
CA GLY A 142 -4.75 16.27 -25.27
C GLY A 142 -5.54 17.53 -25.59
N GLU A 143 -6.84 17.50 -25.33
CA GLU A 143 -7.61 18.74 -25.16
C GLU A 143 -7.22 19.30 -23.77
N GLU A 144 -6.45 20.40 -23.77
CA GLU A 144 -6.12 21.21 -22.59
C GLU A 144 -7.25 22.19 -22.24
#